data_AF-A0A966RIN0-F1
#
_entry.id   AF-A0A966RIN0-F1
#
_cell.length_a   1.000
_cell.length_b   1.000
_cell.length_c   1.000
_cell.angle_alpha   90.00
_cell.angle_beta   90.00
_cell.angle_gamma   90.00
#
_symmetry.space_group_name_H-M   'P 1'
#
loop_
_entity.id
_entity.type
_entity.pdbx_description
1 polymer ?
#
loop_
_entity_poly.entity_id
_entity_poly.type
_entity_poly.pdbx_seq_one_letter_code
_entity_poly.pdbx_strand_id
1 'polypeptide(L)'
;MGLAIALGAFGSHWAKGVLNETALSAYDIGVRYLFYHSLASLALATWFDNEGKEGKRIFLSFFWGTLLFSGSLILLSFQVLLPFSLKGIGIITPPGGILLLVGWTLTVRFVLKSRKMFS
;
A
#
# COMPACT_ATOMS: atom_id res chain seq x y z
N MET A 1 -4.89 1.28 8.17
CA MET A 1 -5.07 0.01 8.92
C MET A 1 -6.52 -0.46 8.94
N GLY A 2 -7.47 0.29 9.51
CA GLY A 2 -8.88 -0.14 9.60
C GLY A 2 -9.49 -0.56 8.25
N LEU A 3 -9.21 0.18 7.17
CA LEU A 3 -9.64 -0.18 5.82
C LEU A 3 -9.09 -1.53 5.35
N ALA A 4 -7.84 -1.87 5.66
CA ALA A 4 -7.24 -3.15 5.30
C ALA A 4 -7.93 -4.32 6.02
N ILE A 5 -8.31 -4.12 7.29
CA ILE A 5 -9.03 -5.13 8.08
C ILE A 5 -10.43 -5.34 7.50
N ALA A 6 -11.15 -4.26 7.21
CA ALA A 6 -12.49 -4.33 6.62
C ALA A 6 -12.46 -5.04 5.25
N LEU A 7 -11.50 -4.68 4.39
CA LEU A 7 -11.34 -5.33 3.08
C LEU A 7 -10.87 -6.79 3.21
N GLY A 8 -9.99 -7.12 4.16
CA GLY A 8 -9.60 -8.50 4.41
C GLY A 8 -10.78 -9.39 4.85
N ALA A 9 -11.64 -8.87 5.74
CA ALA A 9 -12.86 -9.56 6.17
C ALA A 9 -13.87 -9.72 5.01
N PHE A 10 -14.04 -8.66 4.21
CA PHE A 10 -14.86 -8.71 2.99
C PHE A 10 -14.33 -9.74 1.99
N GLY A 11 -13.02 -9.79 1.81
CA GLY A 11 -12.32 -10.76 0.97
C GLY A 11 -12.65 -12.20 1.36
N SER A 12 -12.52 -12.50 2.65
CA SER A 12 -12.70 -13.86 3.17
C SER A 12 -14.15 -14.35 3.17
N HIS A 13 -15.13 -13.46 3.32
CA HIS A 13 -16.55 -13.84 3.42
C HIS A 13 -17.31 -13.72 2.10
N TRP A 14 -17.02 -12.70 1.29
CA TRP A 14 -17.80 -12.39 0.09
C TRP A 14 -16.98 -12.46 -1.20
N ALA A 15 -15.81 -11.81 -1.26
CA ALA A 15 -15.07 -11.69 -2.52
C ALA A 15 -14.63 -13.05 -3.09
N LYS A 16 -14.28 -14.01 -2.22
CA LYS A 16 -13.97 -15.40 -2.60
C LYS A 16 -15.09 -16.12 -3.37
N GLY A 17 -16.35 -15.74 -3.15
CA GLY A 17 -17.50 -16.38 -3.80
C GLY A 17 -17.83 -15.79 -5.18
N VAL A 18 -17.27 -14.63 -5.53
CA VAL A 18 -17.61 -13.91 -6.76
C VAL A 18 -16.42 -13.66 -7.68
N LEU A 19 -15.19 -13.65 -7.14
CA LEU A 19 -13.97 -13.46 -7.93
C LEU A 19 -13.38 -14.80 -8.34
N ASN A 20 -12.90 -14.90 -9.59
CA ASN A 20 -12.09 -16.04 -10.01
C ASN A 20 -10.71 -16.03 -9.33
N GLU A 21 -9.96 -17.14 -9.43
CA GLU A 21 -8.69 -17.31 -8.71
C GLU A 21 -7.67 -16.20 -8.99
N THR A 22 -7.52 -15.79 -10.26
CA THR A 22 -6.58 -14.73 -10.66
C THR A 22 -6.99 -13.38 -10.07
N ALA A 23 -8.28 -13.03 -10.13
CA ALA A 23 -8.82 -11.79 -9.59
C ALA A 23 -8.71 -11.77 -8.05
N LEU A 24 -9.05 -12.87 -7.39
CA LEU A 24 -8.94 -13.01 -5.95
C LEU A 24 -7.48 -12.88 -5.48
N SER A 25 -6.54 -13.49 -6.21
CA SER A 25 -5.11 -13.35 -5.92
C SER A 25 -4.67 -11.87 -5.99
N ALA A 26 -5.09 -11.13 -7.03
CA ALA A 26 -4.81 -9.70 -7.15
C ALA A 26 -5.43 -8.88 -6.00
N TYR A 27 -6.68 -9.18 -5.63
CA TYR A 27 -7.36 -8.59 -4.47
C TYR A 27 -6.55 -8.80 -3.19
N ASP A 28 -6.16 -10.04 -2.91
CA ASP A 28 -5.40 -10.40 -1.71
C ASP A 28 -4.01 -9.77 -1.69
N ILE A 29 -3.33 -9.62 -2.84
CA ILE A 29 -2.09 -8.84 -2.93
C ILE A 29 -2.36 -7.38 -2.54
N GLY A 30 -3.38 -6.74 -3.12
CA GLY A 30 -3.74 -5.36 -2.81
C GLY A 30 -4.04 -5.15 -1.32
N VAL A 31 -4.86 -6.02 -0.72
CA VAL A 31 -5.19 -5.92 0.72
C VAL A 31 -3.95 -6.14 1.61
N ARG A 32 -3.09 -7.10 1.28
CA ARG A 32 -1.84 -7.36 2.02
C ARG A 32 -0.92 -6.16 1.98
N TYR A 33 -0.71 -5.55 0.81
CA TYR A 33 0.13 -4.35 0.70
C TYR A 33 -0.48 -3.16 1.46
N LEU A 34 -1.81 -2.98 1.39
CA LEU A 34 -2.52 -1.97 2.18
C LEU A 34 -2.28 -2.15 3.68
N PHE A 35 -2.30 -3.41 4.17
CA PHE A 35 -2.03 -3.73 5.57
C PHE A 35 -0.57 -3.45 5.95
N TYR A 36 0.40 -3.99 5.21
CA TYR A 36 1.83 -3.86 5.53
C TYR A 36 2.30 -2.40 5.53
N HIS A 37 1.90 -1.60 4.54
CA HIS A 37 2.32 -0.21 4.47
C HIS A 37 1.53 0.69 5.41
N SER A 38 0.28 0.34 5.75
CA SER A 38 -0.42 0.98 6.87
C SER A 38 0.30 0.72 8.20
N LEU A 39 0.76 -0.51 8.44
CA LEU A 39 1.48 -0.87 9.65
C LEU A 39 2.82 -0.15 9.74
N ALA A 40 3.59 -0.16 8.64
CA ALA A 40 4.84 0.57 8.53
C ALA A 40 4.62 2.07 8.79
N SER A 41 3.59 2.69 8.18
CA SER A 41 3.29 4.11 8.40
C SER A 41 2.92 4.41 9.86
N LEU A 42 2.21 3.51 10.54
CA LEU A 42 1.88 3.65 11.96
C LEU A 42 3.13 3.58 12.84
N ALA A 43 4.01 2.60 12.60
CA ALA A 43 5.27 2.45 13.33
C ALA A 43 6.23 3.63 13.10
N LEU A 44 6.19 4.22 11.91
CA LEU A 44 7.01 5.36 11.54
C LEU A 44 6.46 6.67 12.09
N ALA A 45 5.13 6.81 12.24
CA ALA A 45 4.52 7.99 12.83
C ALA A 45 5.05 8.26 14.25
N THR A 46 5.26 7.21 15.05
CA THR A 46 5.83 7.33 16.41
C THR A 46 7.31 7.70 16.43
N TRP A 47 8.02 7.49 15.31
CA TRP A 47 9.48 7.73 15.23
C TRP A 47 9.83 9.09 14.63
N PHE A 48 8.92 9.67 13.84
CA PHE A 48 9.14 10.89 13.06
C PHE A 48 8.57 12.17 13.67
N ASP A 49 8.08 12.12 14.90
CA ASP A 49 7.32 13.23 15.52
C ASP A 49 8.07 14.57 15.52
N ASN A 50 9.41 14.56 15.38
CA ASN A 50 10.27 15.75 15.35
C ASN A 50 11.09 15.95 14.05
N GLU A 51 10.88 15.16 13.00
CA GLU A 51 11.78 15.09 11.83
C GLU A 51 11.30 15.88 10.60
N GLY A 52 10.24 16.68 10.78
CA GLY A 52 9.80 17.77 9.90
C GLY A 52 9.60 17.40 8.43
N LYS A 53 10.66 17.53 7.62
CA LYS A 53 10.59 17.37 6.15
C LYS A 53 10.81 15.92 5.69
N GLU A 54 11.72 15.18 6.33
CA GLU A 54 12.06 13.81 5.89
C GLU A 54 10.98 12.82 6.30
N GLY A 55 10.48 12.90 7.53
CA GLY A 55 9.34 12.10 7.98
C GLY A 55 8.09 12.31 7.11
N LYS A 56 7.81 13.56 6.73
CA LYS A 56 6.70 13.89 5.80
C LYS A 56 6.89 13.27 4.42
N ARG A 57 8.11 13.29 3.86
CA ARG A 57 8.41 12.66 2.56
C ARG A 57 8.17 11.16 2.61
N ILE A 58 8.68 10.49 3.64
CA ILE A 58 8.50 9.05 3.85
C ILE A 58 7.01 8.70 3.96
N PHE A 59 6.28 9.44 4.79
CA PHE A 59 4.85 9.26 4.96
C PHE A 59 4.09 9.44 3.63
N LEU A 60 4.36 10.52 2.89
CA LEU A 60 3.69 10.77 1.61
C LEU A 60 4.01 9.70 0.56
N SER A 61 5.24 9.20 0.53
CA SER A 61 5.64 8.08 -0.35
C SER A 61 4.85 6.82 -0.01
N PHE A 62 4.72 6.45 1.27
CA PHE A 62 3.91 5.30 1.65
C PHE A 62 2.42 5.55 1.41
N PHE A 63 1.88 6.71 1.74
CA PHE A 63 0.47 7.02 1.58
C PHE A 63 0.04 6.92 0.11
N TRP A 64 0.68 7.69 -0.77
CA TRP A 64 0.36 7.68 -2.19
C TRP A 64 0.75 6.37 -2.87
N GLY A 65 1.91 5.80 -2.51
CA GLY A 65 2.32 4.49 -3.04
C GLY A 65 1.32 3.39 -2.70
N THR A 66 0.84 3.35 -1.45
CA THR A 66 -0.15 2.36 -1.00
C THR A 66 -1.49 2.58 -1.68
N LEU A 67 -1.97 3.82 -1.75
CA LEU A 67 -3.24 4.14 -2.38
C LEU A 67 -3.24 3.77 -3.87
N LEU A 68 -2.19 4.15 -4.60
CA LEU A 68 -2.08 3.87 -6.03
C LEU A 68 -1.85 2.38 -6.29
N PHE A 69 -0.97 1.71 -5.56
CA PHE A 69 -0.65 0.29 -5.78
C PHE A 69 -1.77 -0.65 -5.29
N SER A 70 -2.20 -0.48 -4.04
CA SER A 70 -3.19 -1.38 -3.44
C SER A 70 -4.58 -1.08 -3.96
N GLY A 71 -4.91 0.21 -4.10
CA GLY A 71 -6.19 0.63 -4.67
C GLY A 71 -6.37 0.17 -6.11
N SER A 72 -5.33 0.27 -6.96
CA SER A 72 -5.43 -0.20 -8.34
C SER A 72 -5.64 -1.71 -8.42
N LEU A 73 -4.89 -2.52 -7.65
CA LEU A 73 -5.03 -3.97 -7.65
C LEU A 73 -6.41 -4.43 -7.17
N ILE A 74 -6.93 -3.82 -6.11
CA ILE A 74 -8.27 -4.10 -5.59
C ILE A 74 -9.33 -3.69 -6.60
N LEU A 75 -9.20 -2.55 -7.29
CA LEU A 75 -10.16 -2.15 -8.32
C LEU A 75 -10.11 -3.10 -9.54
N LEU A 76 -8.90 -3.46 -9.99
CA LEU A 76 -8.69 -4.36 -11.12
C LEU A 76 -9.21 -5.77 -10.86
N SER A 77 -9.20 -6.24 -9.60
CA SER A 77 -9.78 -7.56 -9.29
C SER A 77 -11.28 -7.61 -9.58
N PHE A 78 -12.01 -6.49 -9.49
CA PHE A 78 -13.44 -6.44 -9.82
C PHE A 78 -13.72 -6.32 -11.32
N GLN A 79 -12.69 -6.22 -12.18
CA GLN A 79 -12.87 -6.18 -13.64
C GLN A 79 -13.73 -7.33 -14.17
N VAL A 80 -13.60 -8.51 -13.57
CA VAL A 80 -14.33 -9.72 -13.97
C VAL A 80 -15.84 -9.62 -13.73
N LEU A 81 -16.28 -8.69 -12.87
CA LEU A 81 -17.69 -8.44 -12.56
C LEU A 81 -18.25 -7.23 -13.31
N LEU A 82 -17.40 -6.40 -13.92
CA LEU A 82 -17.81 -5.16 -14.55
C LEU A 82 -17.99 -5.33 -16.07
N PRO A 83 -19.04 -4.73 -16.66
CA PRO A 83 -19.28 -4.81 -18.10
C PRO A 83 -18.35 -3.89 -18.92
N PHE A 84 -17.58 -3.02 -18.25
CA PHE A 84 -16.65 -2.07 -18.86
C PHE A 84 -15.20 -2.33 -18.42
N SER A 85 -14.25 -1.88 -19.24
CA SER A 85 -12.81 -2.12 -19.03
C SER A 85 -12.15 -1.10 -18.10
N LEU A 86 -11.47 -1.60 -17.08
CA LEU A 86 -10.60 -0.88 -16.14
C LEU A 86 -9.12 -0.97 -16.53
N LYS A 87 -8.77 -1.42 -17.75
CA LYS A 87 -7.36 -1.59 -18.17
C LYS A 87 -6.49 -0.34 -17.93
N GLY A 88 -7.06 0.87 -18.04
CA GLY A 88 -6.36 2.12 -17.75
C GLY A 88 -5.88 2.24 -16.30
N ILE A 89 -6.57 1.62 -15.34
CA ILE A 89 -6.18 1.59 -13.93
C ILE A 89 -4.91 0.75 -13.73
N GLY A 90 -4.65 -0.25 -14.59
CA GLY A 90 -3.44 -1.07 -14.55
C GLY A 90 -2.14 -0.27 -14.66
N ILE A 91 -2.17 0.87 -15.37
CA ILE A 91 -1.02 1.76 -15.57
C ILE A 91 -0.66 2.50 -14.27
N ILE A 92 -1.58 2.58 -13.31
CA ILE A 92 -1.38 3.26 -12.02
C ILE A 92 -0.57 2.40 -11.03
N THR A 93 -0.62 1.07 -11.18
CA THR A 93 0.07 0.14 -10.27
C THR A 93 1.60 0.32 -10.25
N PRO A 94 2.32 0.39 -11.38
CA PRO A 94 3.77 0.54 -11.36
C PRO A 94 4.27 1.84 -10.69
N PRO A 95 3.71 3.03 -10.97
CA PRO A 95 4.03 4.26 -10.22
C PRO A 95 3.79 4.12 -8.71
N GLY A 96 2.70 3.45 -8.29
CA GLY A 96 2.45 3.16 -6.89
C GLY A 96 3.55 2.31 -6.25
N GLY A 97 3.98 1.25 -6.94
CA GLY A 97 5.10 0.41 -6.51
C GLY A 97 6.42 1.17 -6.38
N ILE A 98 6.71 2.07 -7.33
CA ILE A 98 7.90 2.93 -7.27
C ILE A 98 7.87 3.83 -6.04
N LEU A 99 6.73 4.45 -5.72
CA LEU A 99 6.59 5.27 -4.51
C LEU A 99 6.81 4.47 -3.23
N LEU A 100 6.34 3.21 -3.17
CA LEU A 100 6.60 2.32 -2.04
C LEU A 100 8.09 2.00 -1.88
N LEU A 101 8.80 1.73 -2.99
CA LEU A 101 10.25 1.53 -2.98
C LEU A 101 11.00 2.78 -2.51
N VAL A 102 10.57 3.97 -2.95
CA VAL A 102 11.12 5.25 -2.49
C VAL A 102 10.89 5.43 -0.99
N GLY A 103 9.67 5.16 -0.50
CA GLY A 103 9.34 5.24 0.93
C GLY A 103 10.25 4.37 1.80
N TRP A 104 10.46 3.12 1.41
CA TRP A 104 11.40 2.22 2.11
C TRP A 104 12.85 2.68 2.02
N THR A 105 13.30 3.14 0.85
CA THR A 105 14.67 3.64 0.68
C THR A 105 14.94 4.85 1.57
N LEU A 106 14.00 5.80 1.62
CA LEU A 106 14.09 6.96 2.51
C LEU A 106 14.06 6.55 3.99
N THR A 107 13.22 5.58 4.35
CA THR A 107 13.16 5.01 5.71
C THR A 107 14.51 4.42 6.14
N VAL A 108 15.14 3.60 5.30
CA VAL A 108 16.46 3.02 5.61
C VAL A 108 17.51 4.11 5.76
N ARG A 109 17.56 5.08 4.84
CA ARG A 109 18.50 6.21 4.92
C ARG A 109 18.33 7.01 6.19
N PHE A 110 17.08 7.25 6.58
CA PHE A 110 16.75 7.93 7.82
C PHE A 110 17.29 7.16 9.03
N VAL A 111 16.94 5.88 9.16
CA VAL A 111 17.34 5.06 10.32
C VAL A 111 18.86 4.97 10.44
N LEU A 112 19.58 4.82 9.31
CA LEU A 112 21.05 4.80 9.30
C LEU A 112 21.66 6.13 9.75
N LYS A 113 21.06 7.27 9.36
CA LYS A 113 21.50 8.60 9.79
C LYS A 113 21.28 8.79 11.29
N SER A 114 20.10 8.40 11.80
CA SER A 114 19.77 8.55 13.22
C SER A 114 20.72 7.72 14.11
N ARG A 115 21.15 6.52 13.67
CA ARG A 115 22.12 5.71 14.43
C ARG A 115 23.49 6.36 14.56
N LYS A 116 24.01 6.99 13.50
CA LYS A 116 25.30 7.70 13.53
C LYS A 116 25.32 8.91 14.47
N MET A 117 24.15 9.44 14.84
CA MET A 117 24.04 10.57 15.76
C MET A 117 24.20 10.14 17.23
N PHE A 118 24.08 8.84 17.53
CA PHE A 118 24.19 8.27 18.87
C PHE A 118 25.43 7.37 19.06
N SER A 119 26.31 7.29 18.06
CA SER A 119 27.61 6.61 18.11
C SER A 119 28.74 7.64 18.17
#